data_AF-A0A3G8XUR0-F1
#
_entry.id   AF-A0A3G8XUR0-F1
#
_cell.length_a   1.000
_cell.length_b   1.000
_cell.length_c   1.000
_cell.angle_alpha   90.00
_cell.angle_beta   90.00
_cell.angle_gamma   90.00
#
_symmetry.space_group_name_H-M   'P 1'
#
loop_
_entity.id
_entity.type
_entity.pdbx_description
1 polymer ?
#
loop_
_entity_poly.entity_id
_entity_poly.type
_entity_poly.pdbx_seq_one_letter_code
_entity_poly.pdbx_strand_id
1 'polypeptide(L)'
;MIKYRIRKSKYHPEIVMAGYDYDIVNKNKLQQKLSEGWTFVEKEYFIISNLLREWKALTTSEKSLVISIISLIVSILVALFK
;
A
#
# COMPACT_ATOMS: atom_id res chain seq x y z
N MET A 1 0.52 -5.59 -6.44
CA MET A 1 1.65 -6.19 -5.71
C MET A 1 1.43 -6.01 -4.21
N ILE A 2 1.61 -7.07 -3.43
CA ILE A 2 1.37 -7.06 -1.97
C ILE A 2 2.71 -6.83 -1.27
N LYS A 3 2.75 -5.86 -0.36
CA LYS A 3 3.87 -5.60 0.55
C LYS A 3 3.44 -5.88 1.98
N TYR A 4 4.39 -6.15 2.87
CA TYR A 4 4.15 -6.52 4.25
C TYR A 4 4.95 -5.59 5.12
N ARG A 5 4.27 -4.84 5.99
CA ARG A 5 4.91 -4.03 7.01
C ARG A 5 5.30 -4.93 8.17
N ILE A 6 6.56 -4.86 8.55
CA ILE A 6 7.13 -5.58 9.69
C ILE A 6 7.73 -4.57 10.66
N ARG A 7 7.84 -4.96 11.93
CA ARG A 7 8.48 -4.15 12.96
C ARG A 7 9.47 -4.95 13.80
N LYS A 8 10.53 -4.33 14.29
CA LYS A 8 11.45 -4.94 15.26
C LYS A 8 11.67 -3.99 16.41
N SER A 9 11.72 -4.53 17.63
CA SER A 9 11.99 -3.74 18.82
C SER A 9 13.46 -3.29 18.81
N LYS A 10 13.70 -2.02 19.14
CA LYS A 10 15.04 -1.50 19.42
C LYS A 10 15.47 -1.96 20.79
N TYR A 11 15.95 -3.21 20.90
CA TYR A 11 16.49 -3.69 22.16
C TYR A 11 17.89 -3.14 22.37
N HIS A 12 18.04 -2.24 23.35
CA HIS A 12 19.33 -1.85 23.90
C HIS A 12 19.35 -2.25 25.39
N PRO A 13 20.30 -3.09 25.85
CA PRO A 13 20.29 -3.61 27.21
C PRO A 13 20.49 -2.54 28.31
N GLU A 14 20.98 -1.35 27.95
CA GLU A 14 21.31 -0.28 28.90
C GLU A 14 20.34 0.90 28.86
N ILE A 15 19.37 0.91 27.93
CA ILE A 15 18.42 2.03 27.76
C ILE A 15 17.05 1.43 27.41
N VAL A 16 16.01 1.77 28.16
CA VAL A 16 14.61 1.48 27.79
C VAL A 16 14.26 2.34 26.58
N MET A 17 14.73 1.96 25.40
CA MET A 17 14.32 2.58 24.15
C MET A 17 12.93 2.05 23.78
N ALA A 18 11.90 2.80 24.17
CA ALA A 18 10.55 2.59 23.67
C ALA A 18 10.50 3.00 22.19
N GLY A 19 10.86 2.07 21.30
CA GLY A 19 10.91 2.32 19.87
C GLY A 19 10.84 1.04 19.05
N TYR A 20 10.12 1.11 17.93
CA TYR A 20 10.10 0.06 16.92
C TYR A 20 10.73 0.60 15.64
N ASP A 21 11.63 -0.18 15.04
CA ASP A 21 11.98 -0.01 13.64
C ASP A 21 10.91 -0.65 12.78
N TYR A 22 10.50 0.05 11.72
CA TYR A 22 9.54 -0.44 10.75
C TYR A 22 10.23 -0.63 9.40
N ASP A 23 9.86 -1.71 8.71
CA ASP A 23 10.33 -1.99 7.35
C ASP A 23 9.18 -2.54 6.51
N ILE A 24 9.28 -2.41 5.18
CA ILE A 24 8.26 -2.83 4.22
C ILE A 24 8.89 -3.82 3.23
N VAL A 25 8.48 -5.08 3.30
CA VAL A 25 9.08 -6.16 2.52
C VAL A 25 8.08 -6.85 1.59
N ASN A 26 8.57 -7.55 0.59
CA ASN A 26 7.76 -8.42 -0.25
C ASN A 26 7.55 -9.80 0.42
N LYS A 27 6.67 -10.64 -0.14
CA LYS A 27 6.36 -11.97 0.41
C LYS A 27 7.62 -12.85 0.57
N ASN A 28 8.54 -12.78 -0.39
CA ASN A 28 9.74 -13.61 -0.42
C ASN A 28 10.71 -13.27 0.72
N LYS A 29 10.86 -11.98 1.06
CA LYS A 29 11.71 -11.52 2.17
C LYS A 29 11.01 -11.57 3.54
N LEU A 30 9.68 -11.72 3.56
CA LEU A 30 8.92 -11.74 4.80
C LEU A 30 9.34 -12.89 5.73
N GLN A 31 9.39 -14.13 5.22
CA GLN A 31 9.74 -15.28 6.06
C GLN A 31 11.15 -15.16 6.64
N GLN A 32 12.11 -14.71 5.83
CA GLN A 32 13.47 -14.44 6.28
C GLN A 32 13.47 -13.41 7.42
N LYS A 33 12.78 -12.27 7.25
CA LYS A 33 12.73 -11.22 8.28
C LYS A 33 12.06 -11.68 9.56
N LEU A 34 11.00 -12.48 9.48
CA LEU A 34 10.35 -13.04 10.68
C LEU A 34 11.31 -13.95 11.46
N SER A 35 12.15 -14.74 10.77
CA SER A 35 13.18 -15.55 11.42
C SER A 35 14.31 -14.71 12.06
N GLU A 36 14.57 -13.51 11.55
CA GLU A 36 15.54 -12.53 12.11
C GLU A 36 14.98 -11.75 13.32
N GLY A 37 13.83 -12.16 13.88
CA GLY A 37 13.19 -11.54 15.05
C GLY A 37 12.35 -10.30 14.73
N TRP A 38 11.97 -10.09 13.48
CA TRP A 38 10.95 -9.10 13.12
C TRP A 38 9.55 -9.65 13.37
N THR A 39 8.60 -8.77 13.66
CA THR A 39 7.19 -9.08 13.88
C THR A 39 6.35 -8.53 12.74
N PHE A 40 5.41 -9.32 12.24
CA PHE A 40 4.44 -8.86 11.24
C PHE A 40 3.47 -7.83 11.84
N VAL A 41 3.18 -6.77 11.10
CA VAL A 41 2.23 -5.72 11.53
C VAL A 41 1.00 -5.75 10.62
N GLU A 42 1.19 -5.50 9.33
CA GLU A 42 0.06 -5.36 8.40
C GLU A 42 0.46 -5.70 6.96
N LYS A 43 -0.55 -6.03 6.17
CA LYS A 43 -0.43 -6.34 4.75
C LYS A 43 -0.85 -5.10 3.94
N GLU A 44 0.09 -4.50 3.21
CA GLU A 44 -0.14 -3.34 2.38
C GLU A 44 -0.37 -3.74 0.92
N TYR A 45 -1.54 -3.36 0.38
CA TYR A 45 -1.86 -3.56 -1.04
C TYR A 45 -1.32 -2.39 -1.85
N PHE A 46 -0.04 -2.44 -2.27
CA PHE A 46 0.66 -1.32 -2.91
C PHE A 46 -0.10 -0.66 -4.07
N ILE A 47 -0.81 -1.44 -4.90
CA ILE A 47 -1.57 -0.88 -6.03
C ILE A 47 -2.77 -0.08 -5.52
N ILE A 48 -3.57 -0.65 -4.63
CA ILE A 48 -4.77 0.00 -4.10
C ILE A 48 -4.38 1.20 -3.25
N SER A 49 -3.36 1.05 -2.39
CA SER A 49 -2.89 2.14 -1.54
C SER A 49 -2.23 3.27 -2.33
N ASN A 50 -1.51 2.96 -3.42
CA ASN A 50 -0.96 3.99 -4.29
C ASN A 50 -2.06 4.67 -5.11
N LEU A 51 -2.98 3.93 -5.73
CA LEU A 51 -4.11 4.51 -6.46
C LEU A 51 -5.01 5.37 -5.58
N LEU A 52 -5.26 4.97 -4.33
CA LEU A 52 -5.99 5.78 -3.37
C LEU A 52 -5.22 7.05 -2.96
N ARG A 53 -3.89 6.97 -2.86
CA ARG A 53 -3.03 8.12 -2.57
C ARG A 53 -3.04 9.11 -3.73
N GLU A 54 -2.83 8.63 -4.95
CA GLU A 54 -2.94 9.40 -6.19
C GLU A 54 -4.32 10.04 -6.28
N TRP A 55 -5.40 9.26 -6.12
CA TRP A 55 -6.77 9.75 -6.10
C TRP A 55 -6.99 10.84 -5.05
N LYS A 56 -6.47 10.68 -3.83
CA LYS A 56 -6.58 11.71 -2.79
C LYS A 56 -5.81 12.99 -3.14
N ALA A 57 -4.66 12.86 -3.80
CA ALA A 57 -3.81 13.98 -4.21
C ALA A 57 -4.41 14.83 -5.34
N LEU A 58 -5.30 14.26 -6.16
CA LEU A 58 -5.99 14.98 -7.22
C LEU A 58 -6.91 16.08 -6.67
N THR A 59 -6.94 17.22 -7.36
CA THR A 59 -7.92 18.29 -7.16
C THR A 59 -9.32 17.85 -7.58
N THR A 60 -10.36 18.58 -7.14
CA THR A 60 -11.75 18.29 -7.50
C THR A 60 -11.97 18.29 -9.02
N SER A 61 -11.31 19.20 -9.75
CA SER A 61 -11.39 19.28 -11.20
C SER A 61 -10.77 18.07 -11.89
N GLU A 62 -9.59 17.62 -11.42
CA GLU A 62 -8.93 16.44 -11.97
C GLU A 62 -9.71 15.16 -11.68
N LYS A 63 -10.31 15.04 -10.48
CA LYS A 63 -11.22 13.93 -10.14
C LYS A 63 -12.41 13.87 -11.10
N SER A 64 -13.00 15.03 -11.43
CA SER A 64 -14.12 15.13 -12.37
C SER A 64 -13.72 14.67 -13.79
N LEU A 65 -12.53 15.03 -14.25
CA LEU A 65 -12.00 14.57 -15.55
C LEU A 65 -11.80 13.05 -15.58
N VAL A 66 -11.21 12.46 -14.53
CA VAL A 66 -11.01 11.02 -14.42
C VAL A 66 -12.36 10.27 -14.47
N ILE A 67 -13.37 10.75 -13.73
CA ILE A 67 -14.72 10.16 -13.76
C ILE A 67 -15.34 10.25 -15.15
N SER A 68 -15.17 11.40 -15.82
CA SER A 68 -15.71 11.63 -17.17
C SER A 68 -15.10 10.66 -18.20
N ILE A 69 -13.77 10.46 -18.14
CA ILE A 69 -13.07 9.49 -19.00
C ILE A 69 -13.57 8.07 -18.76
N ILE A 70 -13.70 7.66 -17.49
CA ILE A 70 -14.21 6.34 -17.12
C ILE A 70 -15.64 6.15 -17.65
N SER A 71 -16.51 7.15 -17.47
CA SER A 71 -17.89 7.12 -17.96
C SER A 71 -17.96 6.96 -19.47
N LEU A 72 -17.10 7.66 -20.22
CA LEU A 72 -17.03 7.56 -21.67
C LEU A 72 -16.62 6.15 -22.11
N ILE A 73 -15.57 5.58 -21.51
CA ILE A 73 -15.09 4.23 -21.81
C ILE A 73 -16.19 3.19 -21.56
N VAL A 74 -16.86 3.27 -20.40
CA VAL A 74 -17.97 2.37 -20.07
C VAL A 74 -19.10 2.49 -21.08
N SER A 75 -19.45 3.71 -21.49
CA SER A 75 -20.50 3.95 -22.47
C SER A 75 -20.16 3.34 -23.84
N ILE A 76 -18.90 3.46 -24.27
CA ILE A 76 -18.41 2.85 -25.52
C ILE A 76 -18.44 1.32 -25.42
N LEU A 77 -17.99 0.75 -24.30
CA LEU A 77 -18.05 -0.70 -24.11
C LEU A 77 -19.49 -1.22 -24.16
N VAL A 78 -20.42 -0.57 -23.46
CA VAL A 78 -21.85 -0.95 -23.49
C VAL A 78 -22.42 -0.85 -24.92
N ALA A 79 -22.00 0.14 -25.70
CA ALA A 79 -22.44 0.28 -27.09
C ALA A 79 -21.86 -0.80 -28.02
N LEU A 80 -20.65 -1.30 -27.75
CA LEU A 80 -20.00 -2.35 -28.54
C LEU A 80 -20.49 -3.77 -28.21
N PHE A 81 -21.00 -3.99 -26.99
CA PHE A 81 -21.52 -5.28 -26.53
C PHE A 81 -23.06 -5.36 -26.52
N LYS A 82 -23.74 -4.38 -27.13
CA LYS A 82 -25.16 -4.43 -27.50
C LYS A 82 -25.31 -4.94 -28.93
#